data_AF-A0A9P8XQ27-F1
#
_entry.id   AF-A0A9P8XQ27-F1
#
_cell.length_a   1.000
_cell.length_b   1.000
_cell.length_c   1.000
_cell.angle_alpha   90.00
_cell.angle_beta   90.00
_cell.angle_gamma   90.00
#
_symmetry.space_group_name_H-M   'P 1'
#
loop_
_entity.id
_entity.type
_entity.pdbx_description
1 polymer ?
#
loop_
_entity_poly.entity_id
_entity_poly.type
_entity_poly.pdbx_seq_one_letter_code
_entity_poly.pdbx_strand_id
1 'polypeptide(L)'
;MTLLTEAAEGRRRLNDNANGDKLNVVIAYELGYAWGLIHEHVSPVYWPKSYYGSSEWNSFAFSSRNFKCDQIPGYNAVIATARTLIATKTEFSKFVPEDVCKNWALAIAAKFGASDFLPGRKAIWSDRLDKDEAGKDDVDWDSIMMYSTNYLGPGVLYDTDLGIILERTKPSQRDIAGLRALYEAGYKREYAALHNEQTSPQLEEFRKLTCG
;
A
#
# COMPACT_ATOMS: atom_id res chain seq x y z
N MET A 1 -0.84 9.13 -11.64
CA MET A 1 0.37 9.98 -11.58
C MET A 1 0.86 10.07 -10.13
N THR A 2 1.08 8.92 -9.49
CA THR A 2 1.36 8.77 -8.04
C THR A 2 2.47 7.74 -7.82
N LEU A 3 2.55 6.70 -8.66
CA LEU A 3 3.67 5.76 -8.74
C LEU A 3 5.05 6.42 -8.95
N LEU A 4 5.09 7.60 -9.60
CA LEU A 4 6.36 8.32 -9.83
C LEU A 4 6.88 9.04 -8.57
N THR A 5 6.05 9.25 -7.56
CA THR A 5 6.42 9.99 -6.35
C THR A 5 7.07 9.05 -5.32
N GLU A 6 6.55 7.83 -5.16
CA GLU A 6 7.15 6.78 -4.32
C GLU A 6 8.52 6.34 -4.89
N ALA A 7 8.61 6.18 -6.22
CA ALA A 7 9.87 5.91 -6.92
C ALA A 7 10.90 7.07 -6.83
N ALA A 8 10.50 8.26 -6.39
CA ALA A 8 11.40 9.40 -6.19
C ALA A 8 12.03 9.42 -4.79
N GLU A 9 11.37 8.86 -3.78
CA GLU A 9 11.91 8.77 -2.41
C GLU A 9 12.87 7.60 -2.23
N GLY A 10 12.60 6.45 -2.88
CA GLY A 10 13.61 5.39 -3.05
C GLY A 10 14.87 5.89 -3.78
N ARG A 11 14.70 6.84 -4.71
CA ARG A 11 15.79 7.47 -5.48
C ARG A 11 16.74 8.32 -4.63
N ARG A 12 16.26 8.90 -3.51
CA ARG A 12 17.03 9.85 -2.71
C ARG A 12 18.08 9.19 -1.80
N ARG A 13 17.98 7.88 -1.54
CA ARG A 13 18.91 7.14 -0.66
C ARG A 13 19.94 6.27 -1.39
N LEU A 14 19.91 6.19 -2.71
CA LEU A 14 20.80 5.34 -3.51
C LEU A 14 22.04 6.05 -4.07
N ASN A 15 22.15 7.37 -3.91
CA ASN A 15 23.22 8.14 -4.55
C ASN A 15 24.59 8.09 -3.84
N ASP A 16 24.69 7.47 -2.67
CA ASP A 16 25.95 7.33 -1.97
C ASP A 16 26.36 5.85 -1.89
N ASN A 17 27.11 5.38 -2.90
CA ASN A 17 27.84 4.11 -2.96
C ASN A 17 27.04 2.80 -3.11
N ALA A 18 26.26 2.64 -4.20
CA ALA A 18 25.61 1.37 -4.52
C ALA A 18 26.56 0.39 -5.24
N ASN A 19 27.08 -0.60 -4.49
CA ASN A 19 27.52 -1.88 -5.05
C ASN A 19 26.40 -2.46 -5.92
N GLY A 20 26.72 -3.11 -7.05
CA GLY A 20 25.76 -3.61 -8.04
C GLY A 20 24.60 -4.46 -7.48
N ASP A 21 24.81 -5.09 -6.33
CA ASP A 21 23.79 -5.84 -5.61
C ASP A 21 22.61 -4.96 -5.18
N LYS A 22 22.84 -3.73 -4.69
CA LYS A 22 21.75 -2.82 -4.30
C LYS A 22 20.89 -2.39 -5.49
N LEU A 23 21.51 -2.19 -6.65
CA LEU A 23 20.78 -1.85 -7.87
C LEU A 23 19.87 -3.00 -8.31
N ASN A 24 20.37 -4.25 -8.24
CA ASN A 24 19.57 -5.43 -8.59
C ASN A 24 18.35 -5.60 -7.67
N VAL A 25 18.50 -5.33 -6.37
CA VAL A 25 17.38 -5.37 -5.41
C VAL A 25 16.30 -4.35 -5.80
N VAL A 26 16.71 -3.10 -6.07
CA VAL A 26 15.77 -2.04 -6.47
C VAL A 26 15.09 -2.40 -7.78
N ILE A 27 15.82 -2.90 -8.77
CA ILE A 27 15.23 -3.33 -10.04
C ILE A 27 14.19 -4.44 -9.80
N ALA A 28 14.51 -5.45 -9.00
CA ALA A 28 13.57 -6.53 -8.69
C ALA A 28 12.32 -6.03 -7.96
N TYR A 29 12.49 -5.09 -7.02
CA TYR A 29 11.40 -4.44 -6.29
C TYR A 29 10.44 -3.67 -7.22
N GLU A 30 11.01 -2.80 -8.06
CA GLU A 30 10.26 -1.97 -9.00
C GLU A 30 9.59 -2.82 -10.10
N LEU A 31 10.23 -3.92 -10.52
CA LEU A 31 9.59 -4.92 -11.38
C LEU A 31 8.42 -5.59 -10.65
N GLY A 32 8.56 -5.94 -9.38
CA GLY A 32 7.45 -6.46 -8.57
C GLY A 32 6.22 -5.55 -8.66
N TYR A 33 6.40 -4.25 -8.41
CA TYR A 33 5.35 -3.25 -8.59
C TYR A 33 4.78 -3.19 -10.00
N ALA A 34 5.64 -3.15 -11.03
CA ALA A 34 5.20 -3.07 -12.43
C ALA A 34 4.33 -4.27 -12.84
N TRP A 35 4.54 -5.43 -12.19
CA TRP A 35 3.82 -6.67 -12.43
C TRP A 35 2.71 -6.93 -11.38
N GLY A 36 2.35 -5.91 -10.59
CA GLY A 36 1.16 -5.94 -9.74
C GLY A 36 1.36 -6.52 -8.35
N LEU A 37 2.59 -6.77 -7.90
CA LEU A 37 2.86 -6.91 -6.47
C LEU A 37 2.66 -5.56 -5.78
N ILE A 38 2.21 -5.61 -4.53
CA ILE A 38 2.05 -4.47 -3.65
C ILE A 38 2.85 -4.73 -2.38
N HIS A 39 3.11 -3.71 -1.56
CA HIS A 39 3.68 -3.99 -0.24
C HIS A 39 2.70 -4.82 0.59
N GLU A 40 3.23 -5.87 1.22
CA GLU A 40 2.47 -6.70 2.14
C GLU A 40 1.76 -5.85 3.21
N HIS A 41 2.49 -4.90 3.80
CA HIS A 41 1.96 -4.03 4.86
C HIS A 41 0.95 -2.99 4.38
N VAL A 42 0.75 -2.75 3.07
CA VAL A 42 -0.32 -1.84 2.60
C VAL A 42 -1.64 -2.57 2.32
N SER A 43 -1.68 -3.90 2.46
CA SER A 43 -2.89 -4.69 2.26
C SER A 43 -3.89 -4.46 3.39
N PRO A 44 -5.12 -3.94 3.12
CA PRO A 44 -6.10 -3.63 4.17
C PRO A 44 -6.53 -4.85 5.00
N VAL A 45 -6.41 -6.05 4.44
CA VAL A 45 -6.82 -7.31 5.10
C VAL A 45 -6.02 -7.58 6.37
N TYR A 46 -4.82 -7.01 6.50
CA TYR A 46 -3.91 -7.21 7.63
C TYR A 46 -4.02 -6.17 8.74
N TRP A 47 -4.87 -5.15 8.56
CA TRP A 47 -5.05 -4.05 9.50
C TRP A 47 -6.40 -4.10 10.21
N PRO A 48 -6.50 -3.53 11.42
CA PRO A 48 -7.77 -3.39 12.11
C PRO A 48 -8.60 -2.26 11.49
N LYS A 49 -9.92 -2.35 11.66
CA LYS A 49 -10.88 -1.35 11.14
C LYS A 49 -10.55 0.08 11.52
N SER A 50 -9.85 0.33 12.63
CA SER A 50 -9.48 1.70 13.02
C SER A 50 -8.51 2.39 12.04
N TYR A 51 -7.83 1.63 11.16
CA TYR A 51 -6.88 2.14 10.16
C TYR A 51 -7.51 2.30 8.77
N TYR A 52 -8.77 1.89 8.62
CA TYR A 52 -9.52 1.98 7.38
C TYR A 52 -10.86 2.60 7.73
N GLY A 53 -11.19 3.79 7.23
CA GLY A 53 -12.46 4.45 7.54
C GLY A 53 -13.72 3.71 7.04
N SER A 54 -13.63 2.42 6.68
CA SER A 54 -14.71 1.51 6.29
C SER A 54 -14.59 0.18 7.07
N SER A 55 -15.74 -0.48 7.26
CA SER A 55 -15.98 -1.54 8.23
C SER A 55 -15.66 -2.97 7.79
N GLU A 56 -14.89 -3.17 6.72
CA GLU A 56 -14.88 -4.46 6.01
C GLU A 56 -13.85 -5.48 6.50
N TRP A 57 -12.75 -5.07 7.16
CA TRP A 57 -11.60 -5.94 7.44
C TRP A 57 -11.11 -5.79 8.87
N ASN A 58 -10.77 -6.89 9.57
CA ASN A 58 -10.35 -6.81 10.97
C ASN A 58 -9.33 -7.87 11.35
N SER A 59 -8.14 -7.77 10.77
CA SER A 59 -6.96 -8.52 11.23
C SER A 59 -6.06 -7.63 12.09
N PHE A 60 -5.01 -8.22 12.66
CA PHE A 60 -4.11 -7.57 13.61
C PHE A 60 -2.63 -7.80 13.30
N ALA A 61 -2.31 -8.19 12.07
CA ALA A 61 -0.90 -8.35 11.68
C ALA A 61 -0.15 -7.01 11.71
N PHE A 62 -0.83 -5.90 11.42
CA PHE A 62 -0.30 -4.54 11.60
C PHE A 62 -1.22 -3.69 12.45
N SER A 63 -0.66 -2.99 13.45
CA SER A 63 -1.40 -2.13 14.38
C SER A 63 -0.47 -1.14 15.07
N SER A 64 -1.00 -0.28 15.95
CA SER A 64 -0.20 0.59 16.81
C SER A 64 0.84 -0.13 17.69
N ARG A 65 0.69 -1.46 17.88
CA ARG A 65 1.65 -2.28 18.62
C ARG A 65 2.98 -2.38 17.88
N ASN A 66 2.96 -2.62 16.57
CA ASN A 66 4.15 -2.92 15.77
C ASN A 66 4.42 -1.88 14.65
N PHE A 67 3.49 -0.97 14.38
CA PHE A 67 3.72 0.21 13.56
C PHE A 67 3.91 1.45 14.46
N LYS A 68 5.15 1.92 14.56
CA LYS A 68 5.59 3.07 15.36
C LYS A 68 5.63 4.34 14.52
N CYS A 69 4.44 4.82 14.17
CA CYS A 69 4.26 5.99 13.31
C CYS A 69 4.93 7.27 13.87
N ASP A 70 5.02 7.40 15.19
CA ASP A 70 5.70 8.50 15.88
C ASP A 70 7.22 8.51 15.69
N GLN A 71 7.80 7.38 15.26
CA GLN A 71 9.23 7.25 14.93
C GLN A 71 9.54 7.67 13.48
N ILE A 72 8.53 7.97 12.66
CA ILE A 72 8.74 8.47 11.31
C ILE A 72 9.27 9.91 11.37
N PRO A 73 10.39 10.23 10.68
CA PRO A 73 10.92 11.58 10.65
C PRO A 73 9.88 12.62 10.25
N GLY A 74 9.78 13.70 11.02
CA GLY A 74 8.81 14.78 10.80
C GLY A 74 7.48 14.62 11.53
N TYR A 75 7.29 13.58 12.36
CA TYR A 75 6.05 13.35 13.12
C TYR A 75 5.54 14.61 13.85
N ASN A 76 6.37 15.26 14.66
CA ASN A 76 5.95 16.44 15.42
C ASN A 76 5.51 17.61 14.51
N ALA A 77 6.16 17.78 13.37
CA ALA A 77 5.82 18.83 12.41
C ALA A 77 4.50 18.53 11.68
N VAL A 78 4.28 17.27 11.27
CA VAL A 78 3.04 16.89 10.58
C VAL A 78 1.82 17.04 11.48
N ILE A 79 1.93 16.83 12.79
CA ILE A 79 0.79 17.02 13.70
C ILE A 79 0.22 18.45 13.61
N ALA A 80 1.08 19.46 13.46
CA ALA A 80 0.63 20.83 13.22
C ALA A 80 -0.05 21.00 11.86
N THR A 81 0.52 20.41 10.80
CA THR A 81 -0.10 20.41 9.45
C THR A 81 -1.46 19.72 9.45
N ALA A 82 -1.59 18.59 10.14
CA ALA A 82 -2.83 17.84 10.28
C ALA A 82 -3.91 18.67 10.98
N ARG A 83 -3.57 19.39 12.06
CA ARG A 83 -4.48 20.34 12.70
C ARG A 83 -5.02 21.37 11.71
N THR A 84 -4.14 21.96 10.90
CA THR A 84 -4.57 22.93 9.88
C THR A 84 -5.49 22.29 8.85
N LEU A 85 -5.16 21.10 8.34
CA LEU A 85 -6.00 20.40 7.36
C LEU A 85 -7.39 20.05 7.92
N ILE A 86 -7.45 19.52 9.15
CA ILE A 86 -8.70 19.16 9.83
C ILE A 86 -9.58 20.40 10.04
N ALA A 87 -8.98 21.52 10.45
CA ALA A 87 -9.71 22.77 10.70
C ALA A 87 -10.20 23.46 9.41
N THR A 88 -9.50 23.26 8.28
CA THR A 88 -9.76 24.02 7.04
C THR A 88 -10.45 23.22 5.95
N LYS A 89 -10.45 21.88 6.03
CA LYS A 89 -11.02 21.01 4.99
C LYS A 89 -12.13 20.12 5.55
N THR A 90 -13.33 20.30 5.03
CA THR A 90 -14.53 19.54 5.44
C THR A 90 -14.33 18.03 5.37
N GLU A 91 -13.61 17.54 4.35
CA GLU A 91 -13.32 16.10 4.16
C GLU A 91 -12.52 15.46 5.31
N PHE A 92 -11.79 16.27 6.10
CA PHE A 92 -10.98 15.81 7.22
C PHE A 92 -11.52 16.23 8.59
N SER A 93 -12.63 16.97 8.64
CA SER A 93 -13.19 17.55 9.88
C SER A 93 -13.55 16.52 10.97
N LYS A 94 -13.73 15.25 10.59
CA LYS A 94 -14.03 14.14 11.50
C LYS A 94 -12.80 13.51 12.17
N PHE A 95 -11.59 13.86 11.73
CA PHE A 95 -10.36 13.27 12.23
C PHE A 95 -9.74 14.11 13.35
N VAL A 96 -8.88 13.47 14.14
CA VAL A 96 -7.95 14.16 15.05
C VAL A 96 -6.55 14.19 14.45
N PRO A 97 -5.65 15.11 14.85
CA PRO A 97 -4.32 15.23 14.26
C PRO A 97 -3.52 13.93 14.24
N GLU A 98 -3.67 13.09 15.26
CA GLU A 98 -3.01 11.80 15.41
C GLU A 98 -3.51 10.76 14.39
N ASP A 99 -4.65 10.99 13.73
CA ASP A 99 -5.16 10.11 12.67
C ASP A 99 -4.30 10.16 11.40
N VAL A 100 -3.31 11.06 11.29
CA VAL A 100 -2.25 10.94 10.27
C VAL A 100 -1.52 9.59 10.34
N CYS A 101 -1.56 8.92 11.50
CA CYS A 101 -0.97 7.60 11.72
C CYS A 101 -1.94 6.44 11.50
N LYS A 102 -3.17 6.72 11.07
CA LYS A 102 -4.22 5.70 10.88
C LYS A 102 -4.96 5.88 9.57
N ASN A 103 -4.93 7.05 8.97
CA ASN A 103 -5.67 7.36 7.76
C ASN A 103 -4.73 7.72 6.61
N TRP A 104 -4.61 6.81 5.65
CA TRP A 104 -3.77 6.99 4.47
C TRP A 104 -4.04 8.31 3.71
N ALA A 105 -5.31 8.71 3.56
CA ALA A 105 -5.66 9.93 2.84
C ALA A 105 -5.25 11.20 3.59
N LEU A 106 -5.40 11.21 4.92
CA LEU A 106 -4.93 12.31 5.75
C LEU A 106 -3.39 12.39 5.76
N ALA A 107 -2.70 11.25 5.84
CA ALA A 107 -1.23 11.19 5.75
C ALA A 107 -0.72 11.76 4.42
N ILE A 108 -1.33 11.38 3.29
CA ILE A 108 -1.01 11.94 1.96
C ILE A 108 -1.28 13.44 1.91
N ALA A 109 -2.45 13.89 2.38
CA ALA A 109 -2.79 15.31 2.36
C ALA A 109 -1.82 16.14 3.20
N ALA A 110 -1.33 15.57 4.30
CA ALA A 110 -0.32 16.16 5.16
C ALA A 110 1.13 15.96 4.68
N LYS A 111 1.34 15.24 3.56
CA LYS A 111 2.65 14.88 2.98
C LYS A 111 3.57 14.18 3.99
N PHE A 112 3.03 13.16 4.66
CA PHE A 112 3.72 12.45 5.73
C PHE A 112 3.95 10.99 5.37
N GLY A 113 5.18 10.51 5.59
CA GLY A 113 5.63 9.17 5.19
C GLY A 113 4.87 8.00 5.82
N ALA A 114 3.98 8.24 6.79
CA ALA A 114 3.03 7.21 7.21
C ALA A 114 2.15 6.70 6.05
N SER A 115 1.93 7.50 5.00
CA SER A 115 1.21 7.08 3.80
C SER A 115 1.78 5.82 3.14
N ASP A 116 3.08 5.58 3.28
CA ASP A 116 3.76 4.46 2.62
C ASP A 116 3.60 3.15 3.41
N PHE A 117 3.15 3.25 4.66
CA PHE A 117 2.88 2.14 5.55
C PHE A 117 1.39 1.83 5.69
N LEU A 118 0.55 2.85 5.61
CA LEU A 118 -0.87 2.70 5.90
C LEU A 118 -1.60 1.91 4.80
N PRO A 119 -2.66 1.18 5.16
CA PRO A 119 -3.43 0.43 4.19
C PRO A 119 -4.04 1.36 3.15
N GLY A 120 -3.79 1.06 1.87
CA GLY A 120 -4.27 1.87 0.75
C GLY A 120 -5.79 1.78 0.58
N ARG A 121 -6.43 2.83 0.05
CA ARG A 121 -7.89 2.84 -0.20
C ARG A 121 -8.34 1.84 -1.25
N LYS A 122 -7.49 1.56 -2.24
CA LYS A 122 -7.78 0.54 -3.25
C LYS A 122 -7.51 -0.79 -2.57
N ALA A 123 -8.57 -1.38 -2.04
CA ALA A 123 -8.54 -2.74 -1.53
C ALA A 123 -8.26 -3.66 -2.73
N ILE A 124 -6.97 -3.84 -3.03
CA ILE A 124 -6.47 -4.86 -3.93
C ILE A 124 -6.08 -5.99 -2.99
N TRP A 125 -6.88 -7.04 -2.95
CA TRP A 125 -6.58 -8.25 -2.22
C TRP A 125 -6.56 -9.41 -3.21
N SER A 126 -5.74 -10.42 -2.91
CA SER A 126 -5.78 -11.66 -3.67
C SER A 126 -7.06 -12.42 -3.34
N ASP A 127 -7.65 -13.04 -4.35
CA ASP A 127 -8.68 -14.08 -4.24
C ASP A 127 -8.25 -15.31 -3.40
N ARG A 128 -6.97 -15.41 -3.04
CA ARG A 128 -6.43 -16.49 -2.20
C ARG A 128 -6.80 -16.38 -0.73
N LEU A 129 -7.22 -15.22 -0.26
CA LEU A 129 -7.58 -15.02 1.15
C LEU A 129 -9.02 -14.56 1.24
N ASP A 130 -9.84 -15.37 1.91
CA ASP A 130 -11.14 -14.90 2.35
C ASP A 130 -10.95 -13.77 3.36
N LYS A 131 -11.78 -12.75 3.22
CA LYS A 131 -11.66 -11.48 3.95
C LYS A 131 -11.63 -11.58 5.47
N ASP A 132 -12.25 -12.64 5.98
CA ASP A 132 -12.39 -12.92 7.40
C ASP A 132 -11.35 -13.96 7.89
N GLU A 133 -10.53 -14.50 6.99
CA GLU A 133 -9.54 -15.55 7.26
C GLU A 133 -8.09 -15.04 7.27
N ALA A 134 -7.82 -13.89 6.65
CA ALA A 134 -6.47 -13.32 6.59
C ALA A 134 -5.90 -12.99 7.98
N GLY A 135 -4.86 -13.71 8.37
CA GLY A 135 -4.16 -13.59 9.64
C GLY A 135 -2.70 -13.17 9.49
N LYS A 136 -2.01 -13.15 10.63
CA LYS A 136 -0.57 -12.82 10.71
C LYS A 136 0.35 -13.80 9.98
N ASP A 137 -0.09 -15.05 9.82
CA ASP A 137 0.67 -16.12 9.19
C ASP A 137 0.57 -16.08 7.64
N ASP A 138 -0.39 -15.30 7.13
CA ASP A 138 -0.59 -15.07 5.71
C ASP A 138 0.29 -13.94 5.15
N VAL A 139 0.73 -13.03 6.02
CA VAL A 139 1.72 -12.00 5.65
C VAL A 139 3.01 -12.68 5.20
N ASP A 140 3.50 -12.31 4.02
CA ASP A 140 4.81 -12.77 3.56
C ASP A 140 5.92 -11.88 4.13
N TRP A 141 6.34 -12.18 5.37
CA TRP A 141 7.43 -11.49 6.05
C TRP A 141 8.80 -11.61 5.35
N ASP A 142 8.92 -12.52 4.39
CA ASP A 142 10.10 -12.71 3.54
C ASP A 142 9.97 -12.06 2.15
N SER A 143 8.84 -11.40 1.86
CA SER A 143 8.59 -10.73 0.58
C SER A 143 9.64 -9.66 0.30
N ILE A 144 10.04 -9.56 -0.98
CA ILE A 144 10.83 -8.41 -1.44
C ILE A 144 10.07 -7.09 -1.26
N MET A 145 8.73 -7.13 -1.26
CA MET A 145 7.84 -5.98 -1.12
C MET A 145 7.53 -5.60 0.33
N MET A 146 8.12 -6.29 1.31
CA MET A 146 8.00 -5.92 2.72
C MET A 146 9.02 -4.84 3.08
N TYR A 147 8.57 -3.74 3.68
CA TYR A 147 9.50 -2.76 4.23
C TYR A 147 10.24 -3.29 5.45
N SER A 148 11.55 -3.05 5.48
CA SER A 148 12.35 -3.35 6.66
C SER A 148 11.96 -2.45 7.83
N THR A 149 12.29 -2.90 9.05
CA THR A 149 11.99 -2.14 10.28
C THR A 149 12.54 -0.73 10.27
N ASN A 150 13.65 -0.53 9.55
CA ASN A 150 14.38 0.73 9.54
C ASN A 150 14.17 1.55 8.25
N TYR A 151 13.17 1.21 7.42
CA TYR A 151 13.00 1.79 6.08
C TYR A 151 12.94 3.33 6.10
N LEU A 152 12.02 3.94 6.86
CA LEU A 152 11.94 5.42 6.98
C LEU A 152 12.65 6.00 8.19
N GLY A 153 13.05 5.19 9.16
CA GLY A 153 13.67 5.62 10.40
C GLY A 153 13.85 4.41 11.33
N PRO A 154 14.57 4.55 12.43
CA PRO A 154 14.81 3.43 13.34
C PRO A 154 13.48 2.93 13.93
N GLY A 155 13.20 1.64 13.76
CA GLY A 155 12.11 0.99 14.48
C GLY A 155 10.69 1.42 14.08
N VAL A 156 10.43 1.70 12.80
CA VAL A 156 9.11 2.16 12.33
C VAL A 156 8.11 1.01 12.22
N LEU A 157 8.54 -0.17 11.77
CA LEU A 157 7.67 -1.32 11.55
C LEU A 157 8.30 -2.60 12.10
N TYR A 158 7.54 -3.40 12.84
CA TYR A 158 7.99 -4.71 13.33
C TYR A 158 6.99 -5.79 12.89
N ASP A 159 7.40 -7.05 12.96
CA ASP A 159 6.45 -8.15 12.84
C ASP A 159 5.48 -8.20 14.05
N THR A 160 4.59 -9.19 14.07
CA THR A 160 3.59 -9.33 15.15
C THR A 160 4.18 -9.62 16.53
N ASP A 161 5.37 -10.20 16.57
CA ASP A 161 6.09 -10.58 17.79
C ASP A 161 7.16 -9.53 18.16
N LEU A 162 7.13 -8.36 17.51
CA LEU A 162 8.08 -7.26 17.66
C LEU A 162 9.51 -7.61 17.19
N GLY A 163 9.63 -8.61 16.32
CA GLY A 163 10.86 -8.95 15.64
C GLY A 163 11.25 -7.93 14.57
N ILE A 164 12.55 -7.86 14.29
CA ILE A 164 13.11 -7.00 13.25
C ILE A 164 12.79 -7.63 11.89
N ILE A 165 12.12 -6.86 11.04
CA ILE A 165 11.92 -7.17 9.64
C ILE A 165 13.19 -6.75 8.88
N LEU A 166 13.90 -7.74 8.33
CA LEU A 166 15.09 -7.51 7.54
C LEU A 166 14.75 -7.06 6.13
N GLU A 167 15.60 -6.21 5.55
CA GLU A 167 15.53 -5.89 4.13
C GLU A 167 15.79 -7.15 3.30
N ARG A 168 14.88 -7.43 2.35
CA ARG A 168 14.96 -8.61 1.49
C ARG A 168 15.59 -8.23 0.16
N THR A 169 16.56 -9.03 -0.26
CA THR A 169 17.35 -8.73 -1.48
C THR A 169 16.93 -9.56 -2.68
N LYS A 170 15.84 -10.34 -2.57
CA LYS A 170 15.30 -11.18 -3.63
C LYS A 170 13.83 -11.47 -3.37
N PRO A 171 13.04 -11.76 -4.41
CA PRO A 171 11.67 -12.24 -4.26
C PRO A 171 11.60 -13.51 -3.42
N SER A 172 10.58 -13.60 -2.57
CA SER A 172 10.23 -14.81 -1.85
C SER A 172 9.58 -15.84 -2.79
N GLN A 173 9.32 -17.05 -2.28
CA GLN A 173 8.51 -18.03 -3.02
C GLN A 173 7.05 -17.58 -3.16
N ARG A 174 6.51 -16.83 -2.18
CA ARG A 174 5.15 -16.30 -2.23
C ARG A 174 5.03 -15.15 -3.24
N ASP A 175 6.04 -14.29 -3.38
CA ASP A 175 6.13 -13.28 -4.44
C ASP A 175 6.05 -13.93 -5.83
N ILE A 176 6.89 -14.95 -6.07
CA ILE A 176 6.91 -15.69 -7.33
C ILE A 176 5.56 -16.38 -7.57
N ALA A 177 4.99 -17.03 -6.55
CA ALA A 177 3.71 -17.71 -6.66
C ALA A 177 2.53 -16.75 -6.87
N GLY A 178 2.60 -15.52 -6.34
CA GLY A 178 1.63 -14.46 -6.57
C GLY A 178 1.68 -13.96 -8.01
N LEU A 179 2.87 -13.67 -8.53
CA LEU A 179 3.04 -13.31 -9.94
C LEU A 179 2.59 -14.42 -10.88
N ARG A 180 2.96 -15.68 -10.62
CA ARG A 180 2.46 -16.81 -11.41
C ARG A 180 0.94 -16.91 -11.36
N ALA A 181 0.31 -16.70 -10.20
CA ALA A 181 -1.15 -16.66 -10.14
C ALA A 181 -1.72 -15.58 -11.06
N LEU A 182 -1.16 -14.36 -11.04
CA LEU A 182 -1.63 -13.23 -11.85
C LEU A 182 -1.46 -13.41 -13.37
N TYR A 183 -0.50 -14.20 -13.84
CA TYR A 183 -0.17 -14.28 -15.26
C TYR A 183 -0.28 -15.68 -15.87
N GLU A 184 -0.26 -16.74 -15.07
CA GLU A 184 -0.40 -18.13 -15.51
C GLU A 184 -1.78 -18.72 -15.20
N ALA A 185 -2.53 -18.15 -14.24
CA ALA A 185 -3.92 -18.55 -14.08
C ALA A 185 -4.69 -18.16 -15.34
N GLY A 186 -5.45 -19.11 -15.90
CA GLY A 186 -6.37 -18.85 -17.00
C GLY A 186 -7.50 -17.94 -16.51
N TYR A 187 -7.25 -16.63 -16.43
CA TYR A 187 -8.29 -15.67 -16.09
C TYR A 187 -9.33 -15.67 -17.21
N LYS A 188 -10.48 -16.29 -16.93
CA LYS A 188 -11.72 -15.93 -17.62
C LYS A 188 -12.12 -14.55 -17.09
N ARG A 189 -11.56 -13.48 -17.67
CA ARG A 189 -12.18 -12.17 -17.52
C ARG A 189 -13.56 -12.28 -18.17
N GLU A 190 -14.61 -12.00 -17.41
CA GLU A 190 -15.77 -11.40 -18.04
C GLU A 190 -15.23 -10.12 -18.69
N TYR A 191 -15.12 -10.13 -20.03
CA TYR A 191 -14.84 -8.90 -20.75
C TYR A 191 -16.03 -7.99 -20.46
N ALA A 192 -15.84 -7.02 -19.57
CA ALA A 192 -16.75 -5.90 -19.49
C ALA A 192 -16.72 -5.26 -20.87
N ALA A 193 -17.81 -5.44 -21.63
CA ALA A 193 -17.91 -4.91 -22.99
C ALA A 193 -17.62 -3.41 -22.93
N LEU A 194 -16.72 -2.92 -23.78
CA LEU A 194 -16.44 -1.49 -23.83
C LEU A 194 -17.75 -0.76 -24.15
N HIS A 195 -17.94 0.46 -23.64
CA HIS A 195 -19.21 1.15 -23.82
C HIS A 195 -19.59 1.38 -25.29
N ASN A 196 -18.64 1.31 -26.23
CA ASN A 196 -18.86 1.40 -27.67
C ASN A 196 -19.04 0.04 -28.38
N GLU A 197 -18.98 -1.08 -27.67
CA GLU A 197 -19.23 -2.42 -28.21
C GLU A 197 -20.72 -2.75 -28.25
N GLN A 198 -21.13 -3.59 -29.21
CA GLN A 198 -22.53 -4.00 -29.39
C GLN A 198 -23.11 -4.76 -28.19
N THR A 199 -22.26 -5.47 -27.46
CA THR A 199 -22.60 -6.29 -26.29
C THR A 199 -22.69 -5.48 -25.01
N SER A 200 -22.36 -4.18 -25.04
CA SER A 200 -22.41 -3.31 -23.87
C SER A 200 -23.83 -2.78 -23.60
N PRO A 201 -24.34 -2.92 -22.37
CA PRO A 201 -25.61 -2.30 -21.98
C PRO A 201 -25.56 -0.76 -21.95
N GLN A 202 -24.38 -0.14 -22.06
CA GLN A 202 -24.20 1.31 -22.11
C GLN A 202 -24.03 1.88 -23.53
N LEU A 203 -24.18 1.06 -24.59
CA LEU A 203 -23.94 1.49 -25.97
C LEU A 203 -24.78 2.68 -26.42
N GLU A 204 -26.07 2.69 -26.09
CA GLU A 204 -26.95 3.78 -26.49
C GLU A 204 -26.53 5.11 -25.86
N GLU A 205 -26.14 5.08 -24.59
CA GLU A 205 -25.71 6.29 -23.88
C GLU A 205 -24.37 6.81 -24.41
N PHE A 206 -23.43 5.90 -24.70
CA PHE A 206 -22.18 6.25 -25.35
C PHE A 206 -22.41 6.96 -26.69
N ARG A 207 -23.28 6.41 -27.55
CA ARG A 207 -23.59 7.01 -28.87
C ARG A 207 -24.17 8.40 -28.77
N LYS A 208 -25.05 8.67 -27.79
CA LYS A 208 -25.60 10.01 -27.57
C LYS A 208 -24.52 11.03 -27.23
N LEU A 209 -23.51 10.63 -26.46
CA LEU A 209 -22.41 11.51 -26.03
C LEU A 209 -21.37 11.74 -27.12
N THR A 210 -21.19 10.80 -28.06
CA THR A 210 -20.10 10.85 -29.05
C THR A 210 -20.53 11.19 -30.48
N CYS A 211 -21.82 11.10 -30.80
CA CYS A 211 -22.32 11.32 -32.17
C CYS A 211 -23.28 12.52 -32.28
N GLY A 212 -23.06 13.55 -31.45
CA GLY A 212 -23.70 14.86 -31.62
C GLY A 212 -23.11 15.67 -32.78
#